data_AF-A0A6B3HKX2-F1
#
_entry.id   AF-A0A6B3HKX2-F1
#
_cell.length_a   1.000
_cell.length_b   1.000
_cell.length_c   1.000
_cell.angle_alpha   90.00
_cell.angle_beta   90.00
_cell.angle_gamma   90.00
#
_symmetry.space_group_name_H-M   'P 1'
#
loop_
_entity.id
_entity.type
_entity.pdbx_description
1 polymer ?
#
loop_
_entity_poly.entity_id
_entity_poly.type
_entity_poly.pdbx_seq_one_letter_code
_entity_poly.pdbx_strand_id
1 'polypeptide(L)' 'GTERSVVQAAAFQGLWLDGLATYRHPDAPAGRDALVIGYGSPSESAWAGALDALCRVLP' A
#
# COMPACT_ATOMS: atom_id res chain seq x y z
N GLY A 1 -13.62 -2.13 1.37
CA GLY A 1 -12.26 -2.51 0.98
C GLY A 1 -11.33 -2.11 2.10
N THR A 2 -10.53 -3.05 2.55
CA THR A 2 -9.52 -2.89 3.60
C THR A 2 -8.35 -2.01 3.12
N GLU A 3 -8.26 -1.76 1.82
CA GLU A 3 -7.25 -0.90 1.18
C GLU A 3 -7.12 0.47 1.88
N ARG A 4 -8.23 1.20 2.09
CA ARG A 4 -8.18 2.54 2.70
C ARG A 4 -7.63 2.52 4.12
N SER A 5 -8.02 1.54 4.93
CA SER A 5 -7.52 1.40 6.29
C SER A 5 -6.02 1.07 6.32
N VAL A 6 -5.55 0.22 5.39
CA VAL A 6 -4.12 -0.13 5.30
C VAL A 6 -3.28 1.04 4.81
N VAL A 7 -3.74 1.77 3.79
CA VAL A 7 -3.07 2.99 3.30
C VAL A 7 -2.95 4.03 4.42
N GLN A 8 -4.03 4.23 5.20
CA GLN A 8 -4.00 5.15 6.32
C GLN A 8 -3.03 4.70 7.44
N ALA A 9 -3.03 3.40 7.77
CA ALA A 9 -2.11 2.84 8.76
C ALA A 9 -0.64 2.92 8.30
N ALA A 10 -0.37 2.72 7.02
CA ALA A 10 0.95 2.84 6.43
C ALA A 10 1.48 4.27 6.48
N ALA A 11 0.62 5.27 6.23
CA ALA A 11 0.99 6.68 6.37
C ALA A 11 1.46 7.03 7.80
N PHE A 12 0.85 6.45 8.84
CA PHE A 12 1.32 6.60 10.23
C PHE A 12 2.69 5.95 10.48
N GLN A 13 3.07 4.95 9.70
CA GLN A 13 4.38 4.29 9.75
C GLN A 13 5.40 4.94 8.81
N GLY A 14 5.06 6.04 8.14
CA GLY A 14 5.93 6.71 7.16
C GLY A 14 6.12 5.91 5.86
N LEU A 15 5.26 4.92 5.61
CA LEU A 15 5.29 4.10 4.39
C LEU A 15 4.25 4.64 3.40
N TRP A 16 4.70 5.02 2.21
CA TRP A 16 3.80 5.42 1.14
C TRP A 16 3.26 4.19 0.40
N LEU A 17 1.96 3.96 0.53
CA LEU A 17 1.18 2.97 -0.20
C LEU A 17 0.00 3.66 -0.89
N ASP A 18 -0.39 3.17 -2.05
CA ASP A 18 -1.65 3.55 -2.70
C ASP A 18 -2.59 2.34 -2.83
N GLY A 19 -3.90 2.60 -2.78
CA GLY A 19 -4.91 1.56 -3.01
C GLY A 19 -5.05 1.26 -4.50
N LEU A 20 -5.18 -0.02 -4.87
CA LEU A 20 -5.35 -0.41 -6.28
C LEU A 20 -6.62 0.22 -6.89
N ALA A 21 -7.66 0.46 -6.09
CA ALA A 21 -8.90 1.07 -6.56
C ALA A 21 -8.67 2.41 -7.31
N THR A 22 -7.66 3.20 -6.94
CA THR A 22 -7.36 4.48 -7.59
C THR A 22 -6.81 4.31 -9.02
N TYR A 23 -6.17 3.17 -9.31
CA TYR A 23 -5.60 2.85 -10.62
C TYR A 23 -6.53 1.98 -11.48
N ARG A 24 -7.69 1.59 -10.96
CA ARG A 24 -8.66 0.81 -11.73
C ARG A 24 -9.32 1.69 -12.77
N HIS A 25 -9.58 1.06 -13.92
CA HIS A 25 -10.45 1.66 -14.92
C HIS A 25 -11.86 1.86 -14.34
N PRO A 26 -12.56 2.97 -14.63
CA PRO A 26 -13.92 3.23 -14.13
C PRO A 26 -14.91 2.10 -14.45
N ASP A 27 -14.76 1.48 -15.62
CA ASP A 27 -15.61 0.36 -16.06
C ASP A 27 -15.13 -1.02 -15.61
N ALA A 28 -14.03 -1.10 -14.86
CA ALA A 28 -13.56 -2.37 -14.33
C ALA A 28 -14.46 -2.83 -13.17
N PRO A 29 -14.89 -4.10 -13.15
CA PRO A 29 -15.67 -4.62 -12.04
C PRO A 29 -14.89 -4.54 -10.72
N ALA A 30 -15.62 -4.47 -9.60
CA ALA A 30 -15.02 -4.54 -8.28
C ALA A 30 -14.24 -5.87 -8.14
N GLY A 31 -12.92 -5.76 -8.01
CA GLY A 31 -12.01 -6.89 -7.78
C GLY A 31 -11.45 -6.91 -6.37
N ARG A 32 -10.59 -7.91 -6.10
CA ARG A 32 -9.88 -8.09 -4.81
C ARG A 32 -9.20 -6.83 -4.30
N ASP A 33 -9.12 -6.65 -2.99
CA ASP A 33 -8.32 -5.58 -2.40
C ASP A 33 -6.83 -5.79 -2.72
N ALA A 34 -6.12 -4.73 -3.09
CA ALA A 34 -4.69 -4.75 -3.36
C ALA A 34 -4.04 -3.38 -3.11
N LEU A 35 -2.73 -3.41 -2.90
CA LEU A 35 -1.90 -2.24 -2.58
C LEU A 35 -0.83 -2.06 -3.64
N VAL A 36 -0.52 -0.81 -3.95
CA VAL A 36 0.51 -0.39 -4.89
C VAL A 36 1.68 0.19 -4.09
N ILE A 37 2.90 -0.28 -4.38
CA ILE A 37 4.14 0.15 -3.74
C ILE A 37 5.02 0.80 -4.81
N GLY A 38 5.39 2.06 -4.60
CA GLY A 38 6.36 2.74 -5.44
C GLY A 38 7.76 2.19 -5.21
N TYR A 39 8.29 1.42 -6.16
CA TYR A 39 9.63 0.80 -6.05
C TYR A 39 10.77 1.81 -5.88
N GLY A 40 10.59 3.06 -6.33
CA GLY A 40 11.59 4.13 -6.20
C GLY A 40 11.51 4.96 -4.91
N SER A 41 10.53 4.71 -4.03
CA SER A 41 10.33 5.55 -2.84
C SER A 41 11.27 5.21 -1.67
N PRO A 42 11.52 3.93 -1.32
CA PRO A 42 12.52 3.57 -0.32
C PRO A 42 13.92 3.47 -0.95
N SER A 43 14.96 3.90 -0.23
CA SER A 43 16.33 3.46 -0.55
C SER A 43 16.46 1.95 -0.34
N GLU A 44 17.44 1.32 -0.98
CA GLU A 44 17.72 -0.12 -0.81
C GLU A 44 17.90 -0.50 0.68
N SER A 45 18.58 0.37 1.45
CA SER A 45 18.75 0.23 2.89
C SER A 45 17.46 0.36 3.72
N ALA A 46 16.46 1.08 3.20
CA ALA A 46 15.17 1.27 3.87
C ALA A 46 14.15 0.17 3.53
N TRP A 47 14.44 -0.68 2.54
CA TRP A 47 13.54 -1.71 2.05
C TRP A 47 13.09 -2.69 3.13
N ALA A 48 14.02 -3.17 3.95
CA ALA A 48 13.69 -4.09 5.06
C ALA A 48 12.71 -3.44 6.06
N GLY A 49 12.94 -2.18 6.43
CA GLY A 49 12.04 -1.44 7.32
C GLY A 49 10.66 -1.16 6.71
N ALA A 50 10.60 -0.94 5.39
CA ALA A 50 9.36 -0.79 4.64
C ALA A 50 8.54 -2.09 4.63
N LEU A 51 9.18 -3.25 4.45
CA LEU A 51 8.52 -4.56 4.54
C LEU A 51 8.01 -4.84 5.96
N ASP A 52 8.79 -4.54 6.98
CA ASP A 52 8.37 -4.70 8.37
C ASP A 52 7.16 -3.80 8.71
N ALA A 53 7.17 -2.55 8.24
CA ALA A 53 6.03 -1.65 8.38
C ALA A 53 4.80 -2.18 7.65
N LEU A 54 4.96 -2.74 6.44
CA LEU A 54 3.88 -3.37 5.69
C LEU A 54 3.26 -4.54 6.45
N CYS A 55 4.08 -5.44 6.99
CA CYS A 55 3.61 -6.58 7.79
C CYS A 55 2.82 -6.13 9.04
N ARG A 56 3.15 -4.97 9.63
CA ARG A 56 2.41 -4.43 10.78
C ARG A 56 1.04 -3.84 10.45
N VAL A 57 0.83 -3.39 9.20
CA VAL A 57 -0.41 -2.70 8.79
C VAL A 57 -1.39 -3.62 8.08
N LEU A 58 -0.94 -4.82 7.66
CA LEU A 58 -1.81 -5.86 7.13
C LEU A 58 -2.57 -6.58 8.27
N PRO A 59 -3.85 -6.93 8.06
CA PRO A 59 -4.62 -7.73 9.02
C PRO A 59 -4.17 -9.19 9.08
#